data_AF-A0A2V7V516-F1
#
_entry.id   AF-A0A2V7V516-F1
#
_cell.length_a   1.000
_cell.length_b   1.000
_cell.length_c   1.000
_cell.angle_alpha   90.00
_cell.angle_beta   90.00
_cell.angle_gamma   90.00
#
_symmetry.space_group_name_H-M   'P 1'
#
loop_
_entity.id
_entity.type
_entity.pdbx_description
1 polymer ?
#
loop_
_entity_poly.entity_id
_entity_poly.type
_entity_poly.pdbx_seq_one_letter_code
_entity_poly.pdbx_strand_id
1 'polypeptide(L)'
;EPTLRPDLVEIVGRIAALPGVDDVSMTTNAILLPRLAGPLADAGLGRINVHVDTFNPERLKKVMRFGTLDEIERGIAAAEAAGLRPIKINCVVTRDYN
;
A
#
# COMPACT_ATOMS: atom_id res chain seq x y z
N GLU A 1 0.54 2.95 -9.32
CA GLU A 1 -0.34 2.78 -8.15
C GLU A 1 -1.42 1.75 -8.47
N PRO A 2 -1.37 0.53 -7.90
CA PRO A 2 -2.38 -0.51 -8.14
C PRO A 2 -3.79 -0.14 -7.66
N THR A 3 -3.91 0.64 -6.58
CA THR A 3 -5.21 0.98 -5.95
C THR A 3 -6.12 1.86 -6.79
N LEU A 4 -5.62 2.41 -7.91
CA LEU A 4 -6.42 3.12 -8.90
C LEU A 4 -7.18 2.16 -9.85
N ARG A 5 -6.86 0.86 -9.83
CA ARG A 5 -7.47 -0.12 -10.71
C ARG A 5 -8.82 -0.57 -10.13
N PRO A 6 -9.95 -0.41 -10.84
CA PRO A 6 -11.28 -0.67 -10.28
C PRO A 6 -11.54 -2.16 -10.00
N ASP A 7 -10.89 -3.05 -10.75
CA ASP A 7 -10.95 -4.51 -10.64
C ASP A 7 -9.87 -5.09 -9.70
N LEU A 8 -9.16 -4.26 -8.92
CA LEU A 8 -8.03 -4.72 -8.10
C LEU A 8 -8.41 -5.83 -7.11
N VAL A 9 -9.53 -5.69 -6.40
CA VAL A 9 -9.98 -6.68 -5.40
C VAL A 9 -10.28 -8.02 -6.08
N GLU A 10 -10.90 -8.00 -7.25
CA GLU A 10 -11.16 -9.19 -8.05
C GLU A 10 -9.86 -9.86 -8.52
N ILE A 11 -8.88 -9.07 -8.98
CA ILE A 11 -7.57 -9.58 -9.40
C ILE A 11 -6.88 -10.29 -8.22
N VAL A 12 -6.85 -9.66 -7.05
CA VAL A 12 -6.25 -10.25 -5.84
C VAL A 12 -6.94 -11.57 -5.50
N GLY A 13 -8.27 -11.61 -5.47
CA GLY A 13 -9.04 -12.83 -5.19
C GLY A 13 -8.77 -13.94 -6.19
N ARG A 14 -8.68 -13.61 -7.48
CA ARG A 14 -8.35 -14.60 -8.53
C ARG A 14 -6.94 -15.15 -8.38
N ILE A 15 -5.96 -14.31 -8.02
CA ILE A 15 -4.58 -14.75 -7.80
C ILE A 15 -4.49 -15.62 -6.55
N ALA A 16 -5.12 -15.20 -5.44
CA ALA A 16 -5.12 -15.94 -4.18
C ALA A 16 -5.79 -17.32 -4.30
N ALA A 17 -6.75 -17.49 -5.22
CA ALA A 17 -7.43 -18.76 -5.46
C ALA A 17 -6.64 -19.74 -6.35
N LEU A 18 -5.48 -19.35 -6.91
CA LEU A 18 -4.71 -20.23 -7.78
C LEU A 18 -4.04 -21.36 -6.98
N PRO A 19 -4.09 -22.63 -7.46
CA PRO A 19 -3.39 -23.72 -6.82
C PRO A 19 -1.88 -23.45 -6.71
N GLY A 20 -1.33 -23.57 -5.50
CA GLY A 20 0.10 -23.34 -5.22
C GLY A 20 0.48 -21.89 -4.93
N VAL A 21 -0.48 -20.97 -4.83
CA VAL A 21 -0.24 -19.61 -4.32
C VAL A 21 -0.47 -19.60 -2.82
N ASP A 22 0.61 -19.46 -2.05
CA ASP A 22 0.55 -19.42 -0.58
C ASP A 22 0.54 -17.99 0.01
N ASP A 23 0.92 -16.98 -0.79
CA ASP A 23 0.98 -15.57 -0.36
C ASP A 23 0.78 -14.62 -1.53
N VAL A 24 -0.03 -13.57 -1.31
CA VAL A 24 -0.22 -12.47 -2.24
C VAL A 24 0.23 -11.19 -1.56
N SER A 25 1.07 -10.41 -2.26
CA SER A 25 1.56 -9.13 -1.77
C SER A 25 1.41 -8.02 -2.80
N MET A 26 1.23 -6.80 -2.32
CA MET A 26 1.05 -5.62 -3.16
C MET A 26 1.97 -4.48 -2.74
N THR A 27 2.50 -3.73 -3.70
CA THR A 27 3.23 -2.48 -3.45
C THR A 27 2.33 -1.28 -3.76
N THR A 28 2.20 -0.34 -2.83
CA THR A 28 1.29 0.82 -2.93
C THR A 28 1.86 2.04 -2.21
N ASN A 29 1.35 3.23 -2.51
CA ASN A 29 1.59 4.45 -1.72
C ASN A 29 0.70 4.56 -0.47
N ALA A 30 -0.16 3.57 -0.18
CA ALA A 30 -1.07 3.49 0.96
C ALA A 30 -2.26 4.46 0.99
N ILE A 31 -2.29 5.52 0.17
CA ILE A 31 -3.29 6.61 0.25
C ILE A 31 -4.74 6.10 0.18
N LEU A 32 -5.01 5.09 -0.65
CA LEU A 32 -6.37 4.55 -0.85
C LEU A 32 -6.70 3.34 0.05
N LEU A 33 -5.78 2.91 0.92
CA LEU A 33 -6.00 1.79 1.83
C LEU A 33 -7.10 2.00 2.88
N PRO A 34 -7.44 3.23 3.35
CA PRO A 34 -8.59 3.39 4.26
C PRO A 34 -9.90 2.83 3.68
N ARG A 35 -10.05 2.82 2.34
CA ARG A 35 -11.21 2.22 1.66
C ARG A 35 -11.00 0.78 1.23
N LEU A 36 -9.75 0.39 0.93
CA LEU A 36 -9.45 -0.86 0.23
C LEU A 36 -8.83 -1.94 1.10
N ALA A 37 -8.24 -1.62 2.26
CA ALA A 37 -7.48 -2.58 3.06
C ALA A 37 -8.33 -3.79 3.47
N GLY A 38 -9.55 -3.56 4.00
CA GLY A 38 -10.48 -4.62 4.36
C GLY A 38 -10.86 -5.52 3.16
N PRO A 39 -11.44 -4.95 2.09
CA PRO A 39 -11.77 -5.74 0.89
C PRO A 39 -10.59 -6.50 0.29
N LEU A 40 -9.38 -5.95 0.35
CA LEU A 40 -8.17 -6.62 -0.14
C LEU A 40 -7.76 -7.78 0.77
N ALA A 41 -7.81 -7.60 2.09
CA ALA A 41 -7.54 -8.67 3.05
C ALA A 41 -8.55 -9.82 2.89
N ASP A 42 -9.84 -9.50 2.77
CA ASP A 42 -10.92 -10.47 2.54
C ASP A 42 -10.73 -11.24 1.22
N ALA A 43 -10.17 -10.58 0.20
CA ALA A 43 -9.82 -11.19 -1.08
C ALA A 43 -8.53 -12.06 -1.02
N GLY A 44 -7.84 -12.13 0.12
CA GLY A 44 -6.65 -12.96 0.28
C GLY A 44 -5.32 -12.22 0.10
N LEU A 45 -5.32 -10.88 0.13
CA LEU A 45 -4.05 -10.14 0.24
C LEU A 45 -3.45 -10.38 1.62
N GLY A 46 -2.24 -10.94 1.69
CA GLY A 46 -1.58 -11.25 2.96
C GLY A 46 -0.78 -10.08 3.52
N ARG A 47 -0.02 -9.39 2.66
CA ARG A 47 0.95 -8.35 3.09
C ARG A 47 1.10 -7.22 2.09
N ILE A 48 1.67 -6.11 2.54
CA ILE A 48 1.91 -4.94 1.69
C ILE A 48 3.32 -4.37 1.83
N ASN A 49 3.78 -3.74 0.75
CA ASN A 49 4.95 -2.89 0.71
C ASN A 49 4.49 -1.46 0.44
N VAL A 50 4.70 -0.57 1.39
CA VAL A 50 4.34 0.84 1.29
C VAL A 50 5.56 1.61 0.82
N HIS A 51 5.46 2.25 -0.35
CA HIS A 51 6.54 3.07 -0.88
C HIS A 51 6.33 4.53 -0.50
N VAL A 52 7.25 5.07 0.32
CA VAL A 52 7.22 6.45 0.82
C VAL A 52 8.65 6.96 0.84
N ASP A 53 8.94 7.96 0.02
CA ASP A 53 10.31 8.46 -0.12
C ASP A 53 10.75 9.34 1.05
N THR A 54 9.83 9.97 1.77
CA THR A 54 10.17 10.84 2.91
C THR A 54 8.98 10.99 3.85
N PHE A 55 9.24 11.05 5.17
CA PHE A 55 8.24 11.40 6.19
C PHE A 55 8.33 12.88 6.60
N ASN A 56 9.12 13.69 5.87
CA ASN A 56 9.14 15.13 6.06
C ASN A 56 8.02 15.79 5.22
N PRO A 57 7.01 16.46 5.82
CA PRO A 57 5.88 17.02 5.08
C PRO A 57 6.27 18.01 3.97
N GLU A 58 7.31 18.82 4.20
CA GLU A 58 7.77 19.83 3.25
C GLU A 58 8.53 19.20 2.08
N ARG A 59 9.26 18.10 2.30
CA ARG A 59 9.87 17.32 1.21
C ARG A 59 8.84 16.48 0.49
N LEU A 60 7.87 15.90 1.19
CA LEU A 60 6.83 15.07 0.61
C LEU A 60 6.05 15.80 -0.47
N LYS A 61 5.67 17.07 -0.23
CA LYS A 61 5.04 17.94 -1.24
C LYS A 61 5.89 18.16 -2.50
N LYS A 62 7.22 18.07 -2.39
CA LYS A 62 8.15 18.26 -3.50
C LYS A 62 8.43 16.97 -4.25
N VAL A 63 8.44 15.85 -3.53
CA VAL A 63 8.84 14.53 -4.04
C VAL A 63 7.64 13.74 -4.57
N MET A 64 6.54 13.71 -3.82
CA MET A 64 5.34 12.97 -4.19
C MET A 64 4.34 13.87 -4.91
N ARG A 65 3.81 13.40 -6.04
CA ARG A 65 2.81 14.14 -6.83
C ARG A 65 1.43 14.22 -6.15
N PHE A 66 1.10 13.26 -5.30
CA PHE A 66 -0.20 13.11 -4.67
C PHE A 66 -0.04 12.58 -3.26
N GLY A 67 -0.97 12.95 -2.38
CA GLY A 67 -1.02 12.50 -1.00
C GLY A 67 -0.34 13.43 -0.01
N THR A 68 -0.80 13.34 1.21
CA THR A 68 -0.24 13.97 2.41
C THR A 68 0.32 12.90 3.34
N LEU A 69 1.18 13.31 4.27
CA LEU A 69 1.71 12.40 5.29
C LEU A 69 0.59 11.72 6.08
N ASP A 70 -0.43 12.50 6.45
CA ASP A 70 -1.60 12.05 7.19
C ASP A 70 -2.46 11.03 6.39
N GLU A 71 -2.61 11.19 5.07
CA GLU A 71 -3.26 10.17 4.23
C GLU A 71 -2.48 8.86 4.18
N ILE A 72 -1.14 8.94 4.10
CA ILE A 72 -0.27 7.76 4.10
C ILE A 72 -0.33 7.05 5.45
N GLU A 73 -0.24 7.78 6.56
CA GLU A 73 -0.32 7.24 7.92
C GLU A 73 -1.68 6.58 8.16
N ARG A 74 -2.79 7.21 7.73
CA ARG A 74 -4.12 6.57 7.76
C ARG A 74 -4.17 5.29 6.93
N GLY A 75 -3.52 5.29 5.77
CA GLY A 75 -3.44 4.11 4.92
C GLY A 75 -2.69 2.94 5.57
N ILE A 76 -1.56 3.23 6.22
CA ILE A 76 -0.79 2.26 6.98
C ILE A 76 -1.61 1.73 8.17
N ALA A 77 -2.28 2.61 8.91
CA ALA A 77 -3.15 2.22 10.02
C ALA A 77 -4.32 1.32 9.56
N ALA A 78 -4.95 1.65 8.42
CA ALA A 78 -6.02 0.83 7.85
C ALA A 78 -5.53 -0.55 7.41
N ALA A 79 -4.33 -0.64 6.84
CA ALA A 79 -3.70 -1.92 6.50
C ALA A 79 -3.44 -2.76 7.75
N GLU A 80 -2.93 -2.14 8.82
CA GLU A 80 -2.69 -2.83 10.08
C GLU A 80 -3.99 -3.35 10.70
N ALA A 81 -5.03 -2.51 10.72
CA ALA A 81 -6.34 -2.87 11.24
C ALA A 81 -7.01 -4.01 10.45
N ALA A 82 -6.77 -4.07 9.13
CA ALA A 82 -7.23 -5.16 8.27
C ALA A 82 -6.39 -6.45 8.40
N GLY A 83 -5.33 -6.44 9.21
CA GLY A 83 -4.47 -7.61 9.42
C GLY A 83 -3.46 -7.87 8.29
N LEU A 84 -3.27 -6.92 7.37
CA LEU A 84 -2.27 -7.03 6.31
C LEU A 84 -0.86 -6.98 6.93
N ARG A 85 -0.23 -8.14 7.10
CA ARG A 85 1.02 -8.26 7.86
C ARG A 85 2.00 -9.23 7.19
N PRO A 86 3.31 -8.89 7.14
CA PRO A 86 3.92 -7.66 7.63
C PRO A 86 3.65 -6.44 6.71
N ILE A 87 3.70 -5.24 7.27
CA ILE A 87 3.76 -3.98 6.51
C ILE A 87 5.22 -3.58 6.37
N LYS A 88 5.74 -3.55 5.14
CA LYS A 88 7.12 -3.11 4.87
C LYS A 88 7.10 -1.68 4.32
N ILE A 89 7.99 -0.83 4.81
CA ILE A 89 8.19 0.51 4.25
C ILE A 89 9.44 0.50 3.37
N ASN A 90 9.30 0.93 2.12
CA ASN A 90 10.39 1.02 1.15
C ASN A 90 10.61 2.47 0.71
N CYS A 91 11.87 2.90 0.65
CA CYS A 91 12.28 4.22 0.20
C CYS A 91 13.48 4.08 -0.75
N VAL A 92 13.50 4.84 -1.84
CA VAL A 92 14.68 4.95 -2.71
C VAL A 92 15.47 6.17 -2.28
N VAL A 93 16.62 5.98 -1.63
CA VAL A 93 17.41 7.09 -1.10
C VAL A 93 18.15 7.81 -2.24
N THR A 94 17.87 9.09 -2.39
CA THR A 94 18.52 9.98 -3.36
C THR A 94 19.14 11.16 -2.61
N ARG A 95 20.46 11.32 -2.77
CA ARG A 95 21.23 12.37 -2.09
C ARG A 95 20.60 13.75 -2.34
N ASP A 96 20.45 14.52 -1.28
CA ASP A 96 19.91 15.89 -1.28
C ASP A 96 18.47 16.04 -1.80
N TYR A 97 17.74 14.93 -1.95
CA TYR A 97 16.37 14.92 -2.46
C TYR A 97 15.35 14.54 -1.40
N ASN A 98 15.50 13.37 -0.77
CA ASN A 98 14.52 12.82 0.18
C ASN A 98 15.09 12.55 1.58
#